data_AF-A0A1Y5LAW9-F1
#
_entry.id   AF-A0A1Y5LAW9-F1
#
_cell.length_a   1.000
_cell.length_b   1.000
_cell.length_c   1.000
_cell.angle_alpha   90.00
_cell.angle_beta   90.00
_cell.angle_gamma   90.00
#
_symmetry.space_group_name_H-M   'P 1'
#
loop_
_entity.id
_entity.type
_entity.pdbx_description
1 polymer ?
#
loop_
_entity_poly.entity_id
_entity_poly.type
_entity_poly.pdbx_seq_one_letter_code
_entity_poly.pdbx_strand_id
1 'polypeptide(L)'
;MTDTTDRYTFDEEDVVVTHEKSYAAGVPAVLVSLKRGLEQMGPVRMARTLMKLNQRQGFDCPGCAWPETPGHRKHAEFCENGAKAVAEEATTRTVTPEFFAEHSVADLLGRTEFWLGQQ
;
A
#
# COMPACT_ATOMS: atom_id res chain seq x y z
N MET A 1 5.47 -24.67 -9.02
CA MET A 1 4.30 -25.30 -8.38
C MET A 1 3.94 -24.37 -7.24
N THR A 2 3.00 -23.46 -7.48
CA THR A 2 2.57 -22.45 -6.51
C THR A 2 1.99 -23.17 -5.30
N ASP A 3 2.53 -22.88 -4.13
CA ASP A 3 2.03 -23.40 -2.87
C ASP A 3 0.66 -22.75 -2.60
N THR A 4 -0.41 -23.50 -2.86
CA THR A 4 -1.81 -23.09 -2.64
C THR A 4 -2.18 -23.03 -1.15
N THR A 5 -1.28 -23.36 -0.24
CA THR A 5 -1.50 -23.19 1.22
C THR A 5 -1.07 -21.82 1.73
N ASP A 6 -0.41 -21.01 0.90
CA ASP A 6 -0.05 -19.65 1.21
C ASP A 6 -1.30 -18.75 1.19
N ARG A 7 -1.63 -18.13 2.34
CA ARG A 7 -2.77 -17.22 2.49
C ARG A 7 -2.73 -15.98 1.59
N TYR A 8 -1.62 -15.79 0.87
CA TYR A 8 -1.36 -14.70 -0.05
C TYR A 8 -1.41 -15.12 -1.52
N THR A 9 -1.79 -16.37 -1.79
CA THR A 9 -2.17 -16.86 -3.12
C THR A 9 -3.68 -16.69 -3.28
N PHE A 10 -4.10 -16.03 -4.37
CA PHE A 10 -5.51 -15.83 -4.72
C PHE A 10 -5.82 -16.57 -6.02
N ASP A 11 -6.91 -17.34 -6.04
CA ASP A 11 -7.42 -17.94 -7.27
C ASP A 11 -8.32 -16.93 -7.99
N GLU A 12 -7.96 -16.58 -9.23
CA GLU A 12 -8.78 -15.67 -10.04
C GLU A 12 -10.10 -16.32 -10.49
N GLU A 13 -10.19 -17.66 -10.46
CA GLU A 13 -11.43 -18.39 -10.77
C GLU A 13 -12.48 -18.25 -9.65
N ASP A 14 -12.06 -17.90 -8.43
CA ASP A 14 -12.94 -17.71 -7.25
C ASP A 14 -13.61 -16.33 -7.18
N VAL A 15 -13.45 -15.48 -8.20
CA VAL A 15 -14.00 -14.13 -8.21
C VAL A 15 -15.54 -14.15 -8.25
N VAL A 16 -16.17 -13.67 -7.17
CA VAL A 16 -17.63 -13.55 -7.08
C VAL A 16 -18.09 -12.17 -7.54
N VAL A 17 -18.94 -12.13 -8.57
CA VAL A 17 -19.61 -10.90 -9.01
C VAL A 17 -20.78 -10.59 -8.08
N THR A 18 -20.78 -9.37 -7.52
CA THR A 18 -21.85 -8.87 -6.64
C THR A 18 -22.50 -7.62 -7.25
N HIS A 19 -23.51 -7.07 -6.57
CA HIS A 19 -24.13 -5.80 -6.98
C HIS A 19 -23.13 -4.65 -6.95
N GLU A 20 -23.37 -3.65 -7.80
CA GLU A 20 -22.54 -2.46 -7.90
C GLU A 20 -22.51 -1.67 -6.59
N LYS A 21 -21.33 -1.14 -6.25
CA LYS A 21 -21.21 -0.22 -5.12
C LYS A 21 -21.80 1.13 -5.51
N SER A 22 -22.49 1.78 -4.57
CA SER A 22 -23.07 3.11 -4.76
C SER A 22 -22.06 4.25 -4.63
N TYR A 23 -20.80 3.95 -4.26
CA TYR A 23 -19.73 4.92 -4.11
C TYR A 23 -18.40 4.33 -4.59
N ALA A 24 -17.58 5.16 -5.23
CA ALA A 24 -16.21 4.84 -5.64
C ALA A 24 -15.14 5.58 -4.81
N ALA A 25 -15.57 6.58 -4.01
CA ALA A 25 -14.71 7.41 -3.16
C ALA A 25 -15.52 7.95 -1.97
N GLY A 26 -14.87 8.70 -1.08
CA GLY A 26 -15.50 9.39 0.05
C GLY A 26 -15.06 8.87 1.41
N VAL A 27 -15.94 8.90 2.41
CA VAL A 27 -15.61 8.51 3.80
C VAL A 27 -15.00 7.10 3.89
N PRO A 28 -15.52 6.07 3.19
CA PRO A 28 -14.90 4.74 3.23
C PRO A 28 -13.45 4.74 2.75
N ALA A 29 -13.15 5.47 1.67
CA ALA A 29 -11.81 5.60 1.12
C ALA A 29 -10.83 6.25 2.11
N VAL A 30 -11.28 7.29 2.81
CA VAL A 30 -10.51 7.97 3.85
C VAL A 30 -10.22 7.02 5.02
N LEU A 31 -11.24 6.31 5.50
CA LEU A 31 -11.09 5.37 6.62
C LEU A 31 -10.16 4.20 6.27
N VAL A 32 -10.26 3.65 5.07
CA VAL A 32 -9.36 2.59 4.60
C VAL A 32 -7.92 3.11 4.49
N SER A 33 -7.72 4.31 3.95
CA SER A 33 -6.39 4.94 3.86
C SER A 33 -5.75 5.11 5.24
N LEU A 34 -6.50 5.62 6.22
CA LEU A 34 -6.03 5.77 7.59
C LEU A 34 -5.74 4.43 8.25
N LYS A 35 -6.63 3.44 8.09
CA LYS A 35 -6.42 2.09 8.62
C LYS A 35 -5.13 1.48 8.08
N ARG A 36 -4.92 1.50 6.76
CA ARG A 36 -3.70 0.96 6.13
C ARG A 36 -2.46 1.73 6.55
N GLY A 37 -2.53 3.05 6.61
CA GLY A 37 -1.44 3.89 7.10
C GLY A 37 -1.03 3.55 8.55
N LEU A 38 -2.02 3.33 9.42
CA LEU A 38 -1.76 2.92 10.82
C LEU A 38 -1.17 1.51 10.90
N GLU A 39 -1.72 0.55 10.16
CA GLU A 39 -1.23 -0.85 10.13
C GLU A 39 0.23 -0.94 9.67
N GLN A 40 0.60 -0.16 8.65
CA GLN A 40 1.92 -0.27 8.03
C GLN A 40 2.97 0.65 8.67
N MET A 41 2.62 1.91 8.94
CA MET A 41 3.59 2.93 9.37
C MET A 41 3.54 3.22 10.88
N GLY A 42 2.43 2.86 11.56
CA GLY A 42 2.11 3.38 12.89
C GLY A 42 1.73 4.88 12.86
N PRO A 43 1.22 5.43 13.97
CA PRO A 43 0.55 6.74 13.99
C PRO A 43 1.48 7.91 13.66
N VAL A 44 2.69 7.92 14.21
CA VAL A 44 3.62 9.05 14.08
C VAL A 44 4.21 9.14 12.68
N ARG A 45 4.67 8.00 12.14
CA ARG A 45 5.24 7.96 10.78
C ARG A 45 4.14 8.21 9.76
N MET A 46 2.96 7.58 9.90
CA MET A 46 1.81 7.86 9.03
C MET A 46 1.50 9.36 8.95
N ALA A 47 1.35 10.02 10.09
CA ALA A 47 1.02 11.44 10.12
C ALA A 47 2.08 12.29 9.38
N ARG A 48 3.37 12.05 9.65
CA ARG A 48 4.48 12.78 9.01
C ARG A 48 4.57 12.50 7.51
N THR A 49 4.39 11.25 7.10
CA THR A 49 4.47 10.83 5.70
C THR A 49 3.31 11.41 4.90
N LEU A 50 2.06 11.23 5.36
CA LEU A 50 0.88 11.73 4.64
C LEU A 50 0.82 13.27 4.58
N MET A 51 1.33 13.98 5.60
CA MET A 51 1.45 15.45 5.55
C MET A 51 2.45 15.96 4.51
N LYS A 52 3.35 15.10 4.00
CA LYS A 52 4.34 15.45 2.97
C LYS A 52 4.00 14.86 1.60
N LEU A 53 3.04 13.96 1.52
CA LEU A 53 2.68 13.30 0.28
C LEU A 53 1.99 14.27 -0.68
N ASN A 54 2.55 14.37 -1.89
CA ASN A 54 2.15 15.28 -2.98
C ASN A 54 2.15 16.76 -2.56
N GLN A 55 3.08 17.14 -1.68
CA GLN A 55 3.29 18.51 -1.22
C GLN A 55 4.59 19.09 -1.80
N ARG A 56 4.61 20.41 -2.05
CA ARG A 56 5.76 21.12 -2.63
C ARG A 56 7.09 20.94 -1.88
N GLN A 57 7.04 20.86 -0.55
CA GLN A 57 8.21 20.62 0.30
C GLN A 57 8.21 19.19 0.86
N GLY A 58 7.58 18.28 0.12
CA GLY A 58 7.43 16.88 0.45
C GLY A 58 7.95 15.99 -0.67
N PHE A 59 7.17 14.99 -1.06
CA PHE A 59 7.53 14.06 -2.13
C PHE A 59 6.28 13.64 -2.90
N ASP A 60 6.46 13.21 -4.14
CA ASP A 60 5.37 12.78 -5.00
C ASP A 60 5.15 11.27 -4.90
N CYS A 61 3.89 10.85 -4.92
CA CYS A 61 3.52 9.47 -5.11
C CYS A 61 4.00 9.00 -6.50
N PRO A 62 4.81 7.93 -6.61
CA PRO A 62 5.36 7.48 -7.90
C PRO A 62 4.30 7.09 -8.93
N GLY A 63 3.12 6.65 -8.46
CA GLY A 63 1.98 6.27 -9.29
C GLY A 63 0.94 7.39 -9.49
N CYS A 64 1.25 8.64 -9.14
CA CYS A 64 0.28 9.72 -9.27
C CYS A 64 -0.03 10.01 -10.75
N ALA A 65 -1.30 9.89 -11.13
CA ALA A 65 -1.77 10.21 -12.48
C ALA A 65 -2.34 11.64 -12.61
N TRP A 66 -2.51 12.36 -11.50
CA TRP A 66 -3.17 13.67 -11.49
C TRP A 66 -2.16 14.83 -11.56
N PRO A 67 -2.36 15.80 -12.47
CA PRO A 67 -1.51 16.97 -12.57
C PRO A 67 -1.61 17.83 -11.32
N GLU A 68 -0.51 18.52 -11.07
CA GLU A 68 -0.37 19.44 -9.96
C GLU A 68 -1.16 20.73 -10.19
N THR A 69 -2.05 21.09 -9.26
CA THR A 69 -2.79 22.36 -9.37
C THR A 69 -1.83 23.55 -9.13
N PRO A 70 -1.83 24.57 -10.01
CA PRO A 70 -1.05 25.79 -9.80
C PRO A 70 -1.45 26.53 -8.51
N GLY A 71 -0.48 27.15 -7.84
CA GLY A 71 -0.72 27.93 -6.62
C GLY A 71 -0.73 27.08 -5.33
N HIS A 72 -1.77 27.25 -4.51
CA HIS A 72 -1.88 26.63 -3.19
C HIS A 72 -2.28 25.15 -3.27
N ARG A 73 -1.56 24.30 -2.54
CA ARG A 73 -1.92 22.90 -2.33
C ARG A 73 -2.92 22.75 -1.20
N LYS A 74 -3.84 21.81 -1.35
CA LYS A 74 -4.67 21.27 -0.28
C LYS A 74 -3.80 20.54 0.73
N HIS A 75 -4.31 20.41 1.95
CA HIS A 75 -3.63 19.65 3.00
C HIS A 75 -3.56 18.14 2.71
N ALA A 76 -4.46 17.63 1.88
CA ALA A 76 -4.42 16.27 1.35
C ALA A 76 -4.50 16.34 -0.18
N GLU A 77 -3.39 16.03 -0.84
CA GLU A 77 -3.22 16.06 -2.31
C GLU A 77 -3.00 14.65 -2.87
N PHE A 78 -3.53 13.62 -2.19
CA PHE A 78 -3.33 12.22 -2.55
C PHE A 78 -4.66 11.47 -2.54
N CYS A 79 -4.74 10.44 -3.37
CA CYS A 79 -5.88 9.52 -3.41
C CYS A 79 -5.68 8.34 -2.45
N GLU A 80 -6.72 7.53 -2.27
CA GLU A 80 -6.67 6.31 -1.45
C GLU A 80 -5.57 5.34 -1.92
N ASN A 81 -5.46 5.11 -3.23
CA ASN A 81 -4.45 4.21 -3.78
C ASN A 81 -3.03 4.73 -3.53
N GLY A 82 -2.81 6.04 -3.68
CA GLY A 82 -1.53 6.67 -3.35
C GLY A 82 -1.19 6.54 -1.87
N ALA A 83 -2.16 6.73 -0.98
CA ALA A 83 -1.97 6.54 0.46
C ALA A 83 -1.62 5.08 0.81
N LYS A 84 -2.27 4.10 0.17
CA LYS A 84 -1.98 2.67 0.38
C LYS A 84 -0.59 2.27 -0.12
N ALA A 85 -0.22 2.69 -1.33
CA ALA A 85 1.08 2.38 -1.91
C ALA A 85 2.22 2.94 -1.03
N VAL A 86 2.10 4.21 -0.64
CA VAL A 86 3.08 4.85 0.26
C VAL A 86 3.09 4.20 1.65
N ALA A 87 1.94 3.72 2.14
CA ALA A 87 1.90 2.99 3.41
C ALA A 87 2.72 1.70 3.34
N GLU A 88 2.62 0.94 2.25
CA GLU A 88 3.41 -0.27 2.02
C GLU A 88 4.90 0.04 1.91
N GLU A 89 5.28 1.07 1.16
CA GLU A 89 6.69 1.50 1.03
C GLU A 89 7.29 2.02 2.35
N ALA A 90 6.51 2.74 3.14
CA ALA A 90 6.96 3.34 4.40
C ALA A 90 6.71 2.44 5.63
N THR A 91 6.45 1.15 5.40
CA THR A 91 6.21 0.15 6.45
C THR A 91 7.28 0.16 7.54
N THR A 92 6.90 -0.16 8.78
CA THR A 92 7.86 -0.35 9.88
C THR A 92 8.45 -1.76 9.93
N ARG A 93 7.96 -2.68 9.09
CA ARG A 93 8.48 -4.04 9.00
C ARG A 93 9.82 -4.03 8.29
N THR A 94 10.72 -4.85 8.78
CA THR A 94 12.10 -4.96 8.30
C THR A 94 12.52 -6.42 8.40
N VAL A 95 12.87 -7.02 7.27
CA VAL A 95 13.44 -8.37 7.24
C VAL A 95 14.83 -8.39 7.84
N THR A 96 15.20 -9.49 8.48
CA THR A 96 16.48 -9.66 9.16
C THR A 96 17.42 -10.57 8.36
N PRO A 97 18.72 -10.67 8.71
CA PRO A 97 19.62 -11.64 8.08
C PRO A 97 19.13 -13.09 8.21
N GLU A 98 18.45 -13.44 9.29
CA GLU A 98 17.91 -14.79 9.53
C GLU A 98 16.84 -15.15 8.50
N PHE A 99 16.00 -14.19 8.08
CA PHE A 99 15.04 -14.40 6.99
C PHE A 99 15.75 -14.86 5.71
N PHE A 100 16.87 -14.21 5.35
CA PHE A 100 17.65 -14.61 4.17
C PHE A 100 18.46 -15.90 4.37
N ALA A 101 18.73 -16.30 5.61
CA ALA A 101 19.33 -17.60 5.90
C ALA A 101 18.32 -18.74 5.71
N GLU A 102 17.03 -18.48 5.97
CA GLU A 102 15.93 -19.44 5.82
C GLU A 102 15.39 -19.49 4.37
N HIS A 103 15.41 -18.36 3.65
CA HIS A 103 14.83 -18.24 2.32
C HIS A 103 15.89 -18.01 1.23
N SER A 104 16.08 -19.00 0.35
CA SER A 104 16.93 -18.85 -0.84
C SER A 104 16.30 -17.92 -1.88
N VAL A 105 17.11 -17.31 -2.75
CA VAL A 105 16.60 -16.48 -3.86
C VAL A 105 15.62 -17.26 -4.76
N ALA A 106 15.88 -18.54 -5.00
CA ALA A 106 14.99 -19.39 -5.80
C ALA A 106 13.63 -19.62 -5.13
N ASP A 107 13.59 -19.70 -3.79
CA ASP A 107 12.34 -19.76 -3.03
C ASP A 107 11.59 -18.42 -3.11
N LEU A 108 12.28 -17.30 -2.88
CA LEU A 108 11.69 -15.95 -2.95
C LEU A 108 11.09 -15.64 -4.33
N LEU A 109 11.72 -16.09 -5.42
CA LEU A 109 11.19 -15.95 -6.79
C LEU A 109 9.85 -16.68 -7.00
N GLY A 110 9.55 -17.68 -6.19
CA GLY A 110 8.28 -18.42 -6.24
C GLY A 110 7.16 -17.79 -5.41
N ARG A 111 7.42 -16.71 -4.66
CA ARG A 111 6.45 -16.04 -3.78
C ARG A 111 5.72 -14.92 -4.51
N THR A 112 4.49 -14.63 -4.09
CA THR A 112 3.73 -13.50 -4.63
C THR A 112 4.33 -12.17 -4.17
N GLU A 113 4.15 -11.11 -4.96
CA GLU A 113 4.59 -9.76 -4.55
C GLU A 113 3.95 -9.33 -3.23
N PHE A 114 2.68 -9.69 -3.01
CA PHE A 114 2.01 -9.40 -1.74
C PHE A 114 2.68 -10.14 -0.59
N TRP A 115 3.00 -11.44 -0.72
CA TRP A 115 3.76 -12.18 0.30
C TRP A 115 5.08 -11.47 0.59
N LEU A 116 5.85 -11.11 -0.46
CA LEU A 116 7.16 -10.44 -0.30
C LEU A 116 7.04 -9.10 0.44
N GLY A 117 6.05 -8.28 0.06
CA GLY A 117 5.74 -7.03 0.75
C GLY A 117 5.17 -7.23 2.15
N GLN A 118 4.77 -8.47 2.50
CA GLN A 118 4.21 -8.79 3.81
C GLN A 118 5.21 -9.27 4.88
N GLN A 119 6.50 -9.39 4.54
CA GLN A 119 7.55 -9.84 5.46
C GLN A 119 7.98 -8.76 6.47
#